data_AF-A0A2P2LLL8-F1
#
_entry.id   AF-A0A2P2LLL8-F1
#
_cell.length_a   1.000
_cell.length_b   1.000
_cell.length_c   1.000
_cell.angle_alpha   90.00
_cell.angle_beta   90.00
_cell.angle_gamma   90.00
#
_symmetry.space_group_name_H-M   'P 1'
#
loop_
_entity.id
_entity.type
_entity.pdbx_description
1 polymer ?
#
loop_
_entity_poly.entity_id
_entity_poly.type
_entity_poly.pdbx_seq_one_letter_code
_entity_poly.pdbx_strand_id
1 'polypeptide(L)'
;MQIVIELPYVFAQTIIYCSIFYSMASFEWTTSKFIWYIFFMYFTMLYFTFYGMMTTALTPNHNVATIIAAPFYMLWNLFSGFMIPYKRIPIWWRWYYWANPIAWTLYGLLTSQYGNDNGPMKLSDGDSLLPVKQVLRELLGYRHDFLGVAGFMVVGFCVFFALIFACAIKSFNFQRR
;
A
#
# COMPACT_ATOMS: atom_id res chain seq x y z
N MET A 1 2.15 6.17 -23.72
CA MET A 1 0.81 5.63 -24.04
C MET A 1 0.42 4.47 -23.13
N GLN A 2 1.33 3.53 -22.81
CA GLN A 2 1.04 2.38 -21.95
C GLN A 2 0.42 2.75 -20.58
N ILE A 3 0.99 3.71 -19.83
CA ILE A 3 0.49 4.14 -18.51
C ILE A 3 -0.99 4.55 -18.53
N VAL A 4 -1.44 5.23 -19.58
CA VAL A 4 -2.82 5.77 -19.68
C VAL A 4 -3.84 4.66 -19.87
N ILE A 5 -3.46 3.56 -20.52
CA ILE A 5 -4.32 2.40 -20.76
C ILE A 5 -4.45 1.55 -19.49
N GLU A 6 -3.40 1.47 -18.68
CA GLU A 6 -3.39 0.72 -17.42
C GLU A 6 -4.31 1.35 -16.35
N LEU A 7 -4.45 2.69 -16.34
CA LEU A 7 -5.28 3.40 -15.34
C LEU A 7 -6.73 2.89 -15.26
N PRO A 8 -7.52 2.86 -16.37
CA PRO A 8 -8.90 2.36 -16.33
C PRO A 8 -8.98 0.85 -16.11
N TYR A 9 -8.00 0.08 -16.61
CA TYR A 9 -7.96 -1.37 -16.43
C TYR A 9 -7.77 -1.74 -14.95
N VAL A 10 -6.75 -1.16 -14.31
CA VAL A 10 -6.48 -1.35 -12.89
C VAL A 10 -7.65 -0.84 -12.05
N PHE A 11 -8.33 0.22 -12.47
CA PHE A 11 -9.50 0.74 -11.76
C PHE A 11 -10.66 -0.25 -11.77
N ALA A 12 -11.02 -0.79 -12.94
CA ALA A 12 -12.07 -1.80 -13.07
C ALA A 12 -11.73 -3.07 -12.27
N GLN A 13 -10.49 -3.56 -12.38
CA GLN A 13 -10.01 -4.70 -11.61
C GLN A 13 -10.10 -4.45 -10.10
N THR A 14 -9.70 -3.26 -9.64
CA THR A 14 -9.75 -2.89 -8.23
C THR A 14 -11.18 -2.88 -7.71
N ILE A 15 -12.14 -2.32 -8.46
CA ILE A 15 -13.55 -2.28 -8.03
C ILE A 15 -14.09 -3.70 -7.82
N ILE A 16 -13.82 -4.60 -8.77
CA ILE A 16 -14.27 -6.00 -8.69
C ILE A 16 -13.63 -6.67 -7.47
N TYR A 17 -12.31 -6.55 -7.32
CA TYR A 17 -11.58 -7.14 -6.18
C TYR A 17 -12.10 -6.60 -4.84
N CYS A 18 -12.23 -5.28 -4.71
CA CYS A 18 -12.65 -4.63 -3.48
C CYS A 18 -14.08 -5.02 -3.10
N SER A 19 -14.99 -5.07 -4.07
CA SER A 19 -16.40 -5.43 -3.80
C SER A 19 -16.52 -6.84 -3.22
N ILE A 20 -15.76 -7.79 -3.77
CA ILE A 20 -15.74 -9.18 -3.29
C ILE A 20 -15.08 -9.27 -1.92
N PHE A 21 -13.87 -8.72 -1.77
CA PHE A 21 -13.10 -8.83 -0.53
C PHE A 21 -13.78 -8.11 0.64
N TYR A 22 -14.35 -6.93 0.39
CA TYR A 22 -15.06 -6.15 1.42
C TYR A 22 -16.26 -6.92 1.97
N SER A 23 -16.99 -7.63 1.09
CA SER A 23 -18.10 -8.50 1.47
C SER A 23 -17.64 -9.69 2.30
N MET A 24 -16.52 -10.33 1.92
CA MET A 24 -15.96 -11.48 2.66
C MET A 24 -15.42 -11.09 4.03
N ALA A 25 -14.78 -9.93 4.14
CA ALA A 25 -14.19 -9.45 5.38
C ALA A 25 -15.24 -8.99 6.42
N SER A 26 -16.53 -8.94 6.05
CA SER A 26 -17.62 -8.51 6.93
C SER A 26 -17.36 -7.13 7.56
N PHE A 27 -16.75 -6.22 6.79
CA PHE A 27 -16.53 -4.85 7.24
C PHE A 27 -17.85 -4.08 7.38
N GLU A 28 -17.83 -3.02 8.18
CA GLU A 28 -18.99 -2.15 8.33
C GLU A 28 -19.33 -1.46 7.01
N TRP A 29 -20.52 -1.74 6.47
CA TRP A 29 -21.02 -1.15 5.23
C TRP A 29 -21.37 0.34 5.38
N THR A 30 -20.34 1.17 5.44
CA THR A 30 -20.46 2.64 5.40
C THR A 30 -19.82 3.15 4.11
N THR A 31 -20.54 3.98 3.36
CA THR A 31 -20.08 4.52 2.07
C THR A 31 -18.71 5.20 2.16
N SER A 32 -18.45 5.95 3.23
CA SER A 32 -17.16 6.62 3.44
C SER A 32 -16.01 5.63 3.63
N LYS A 33 -16.19 4.59 4.45
CA LYS A 33 -15.18 3.54 4.68
C LYS A 33 -14.92 2.73 3.41
N PHE A 34 -15.95 2.45 2.64
CA PHE A 34 -15.85 1.73 1.38
C PHE A 34 -15.09 2.54 0.31
N ILE A 35 -15.37 3.84 0.19
CA ILE A 35 -14.65 4.73 -0.75
C ILE A 35 -13.16 4.81 -0.37
N TRP A 36 -12.83 4.98 0.92
CA TRP A 36 -11.44 4.98 1.36
C TRP A 36 -10.73 3.65 1.10
N TYR A 37 -11.44 2.54 1.29
CA TYR A 37 -10.92 1.21 0.99
C TYR A 37 -10.58 1.06 -0.51
N ILE A 38 -11.52 1.42 -1.40
CA ILE A 38 -11.27 1.42 -2.85
C ILE A 38 -10.11 2.35 -3.21
N PHE A 39 -10.05 3.54 -2.63
CA PHE A 39 -9.00 4.51 -2.89
C PHE A 39 -7.62 3.91 -2.58
N PHE A 40 -7.39 3.41 -1.37
CA PHE A 40 -6.10 2.85 -0.99
C PHE A 40 -5.76 1.62 -1.85
N MET A 41 -6.71 0.71 -2.05
CA MET A 41 -6.49 -0.49 -2.87
C MET A 41 -6.19 -0.17 -4.33
N TYR A 42 -6.83 0.86 -4.90
CA TYR A 42 -6.60 1.29 -6.28
C TYR A 42 -5.17 1.78 -6.46
N PHE A 43 -4.74 2.72 -5.62
CA PHE A 43 -3.37 3.22 -5.71
C PHE A 43 -2.34 2.14 -5.36
N THR A 44 -2.69 1.18 -4.51
CA THR A 44 -1.86 0.01 -4.25
C THR A 44 -1.60 -0.82 -5.48
N MET A 45 -2.67 -1.25 -6.15
CA MET A 45 -2.56 -1.99 -7.40
C MET A 45 -1.82 -1.16 -8.46
N LEU A 46 -2.06 0.15 -8.51
CA LEU A 46 -1.44 1.03 -9.49
C LEU A 46 0.08 1.16 -9.30
N TYR A 47 0.58 1.42 -8.09
CA TYR A 47 2.03 1.51 -7.89
C TYR A 47 2.71 0.15 -8.10
N PHE A 48 2.05 -0.97 -7.78
CA PHE A 48 2.59 -2.30 -8.07
C PHE A 48 2.73 -2.54 -9.57
N THR A 49 1.70 -2.16 -10.35
CA THR A 49 1.74 -2.23 -11.82
C THR A 49 2.86 -1.35 -12.38
N PHE A 50 2.99 -0.11 -11.90
CA PHE A 50 4.04 0.80 -12.36
C PHE A 50 5.45 0.34 -11.99
N TYR A 51 5.63 -0.21 -10.79
CA TYR A 51 6.90 -0.78 -10.37
C TYR A 51 7.26 -2.04 -11.18
N GLY A 52 6.28 -2.90 -11.48
CA GLY A 52 6.46 -4.03 -12.38
C GLY A 52 6.89 -3.59 -13.78
N MET A 53 6.21 -2.59 -14.36
CA MET A 53 6.58 -2.02 -15.66
C MET A 53 7.94 -1.33 -15.66
N MET A 54 8.30 -0.61 -14.58
CA MET A 54 9.64 -0.05 -14.39
C MET A 54 10.70 -1.15 -14.43
N THR A 55 10.49 -2.23 -13.68
CA THR A 55 11.47 -3.31 -13.58
C THR A 55 11.64 -4.02 -14.92
N THR A 56 10.54 -4.30 -15.64
CA THR A 56 10.62 -4.94 -16.96
C THR A 56 11.25 -4.03 -18.02
N ALA A 57 11.07 -2.71 -17.93
CA ALA A 57 11.72 -1.76 -18.85
C ALA A 57 13.23 -1.62 -18.59
N LEU A 58 13.68 -1.79 -17.34
CA LEU A 58 15.09 -1.68 -16.97
C LEU A 58 15.89 -2.96 -17.27
N THR A 59 15.23 -4.11 -17.37
CA THR A 59 15.88 -5.40 -17.61
C THR A 59 15.71 -5.88 -19.06
N PRO A 60 16.73 -6.54 -19.64
CA PRO A 60 16.64 -7.09 -20.99
C PRO A 60 15.75 -8.35 -21.09
N ASN A 61 15.41 -9.01 -19.97
CA ASN A 61 14.65 -10.26 -19.95
C ASN A 61 13.63 -10.27 -18.79
N HIS A 62 12.39 -10.65 -19.07
CA HIS A 62 11.30 -10.73 -18.11
C HIS A 62 11.60 -11.64 -16.91
N ASN A 63 12.27 -12.78 -17.13
CA ASN A 63 12.65 -13.69 -16.05
C ASN A 63 13.62 -13.03 -15.06
N VAL A 64 14.53 -12.20 -15.56
CA VAL A 64 15.50 -11.46 -14.74
C VAL A 64 14.80 -10.33 -13.98
N ALA A 65 13.84 -9.65 -14.61
CA ALA A 65 12.99 -8.66 -13.93
C ALA A 65 12.30 -9.23 -12.68
N THR A 66 11.68 -10.39 -12.80
CA THR A 66 10.97 -11.03 -11.68
C THR A 66 11.92 -11.43 -10.56
N ILE A 67 13.09 -11.98 -10.89
CA ILE A 67 14.13 -12.35 -9.90
C ILE A 67 14.60 -11.10 -9.13
N ILE A 68 14.77 -9.96 -9.80
CA ILE A 68 15.20 -8.72 -9.16
C ILE A 68 14.07 -8.10 -8.33
N ALA A 69 12.82 -8.12 -8.79
CA ALA A 69 11.68 -7.53 -8.08
C ALA A 69 11.30 -8.30 -6.80
N ALA A 70 11.46 -9.63 -6.79
CA ALA A 70 11.06 -10.50 -5.67
C ALA A 70 11.64 -10.07 -4.30
N PRO A 71 12.96 -9.85 -4.13
CA PRO A 71 13.51 -9.40 -2.86
C PRO A 71 13.01 -8.01 -2.43
N PHE A 72 12.77 -7.09 -3.37
CA PHE A 72 12.21 -5.78 -3.03
C PHE A 72 10.78 -5.89 -2.51
N TYR A 73 9.95 -6.72 -3.14
CA TYR A 73 8.59 -6.99 -2.64
C TYR A 73 8.62 -7.61 -1.26
N MET A 74 9.52 -8.57 -1.01
CA MET A 74 9.68 -9.20 0.30
C MET A 74 10.12 -8.17 1.36
N LEU A 75 11.05 -7.28 1.04
CA LEU A 75 11.48 -6.21 1.95
C LEU A 75 10.35 -5.22 2.25
N TRP A 76 9.58 -4.79 1.24
CA TRP A 76 8.43 -3.94 1.47
C TRP A 76 7.37 -4.63 2.33
N ASN A 77 7.15 -5.94 2.18
CA ASN A 77 6.21 -6.66 3.01
C ASN A 77 6.69 -6.77 4.47
N LEU A 78 7.97 -7.10 4.67
CA LEU A 78 8.57 -7.28 6.00
C LEU A 78 8.55 -5.98 6.82
N PHE A 79 8.91 -4.86 6.20
CA PHE A 79 8.94 -3.53 6.84
C PHE A 79 7.65 -2.73 6.64
N SER A 80 6.54 -3.38 6.27
CA SER A 80 5.24 -2.72 6.12
C SER A 80 4.61 -2.30 7.46
N GLY A 81 5.17 -2.74 8.58
CA GLY A 81 4.64 -2.49 9.93
C GLY A 81 3.68 -3.55 10.44
N PHE A 82 3.25 -4.48 9.58
CA PHE A 82 2.39 -5.61 9.97
C PHE A 82 3.20 -6.78 10.53
N MET A 83 4.24 -7.24 9.80
CA MET A 83 5.10 -8.34 10.29
C MET A 83 6.02 -7.90 11.43
N ILE A 84 6.61 -6.70 11.31
CA ILE A 84 7.44 -6.11 12.36
C ILE A 84 6.75 -4.82 12.83
N PRO A 85 6.23 -4.77 14.06
CA PRO A 85 5.59 -3.57 14.59
C PRO A 85 6.56 -2.39 14.55
N TYR A 86 6.08 -1.21 14.14
CA TYR A 86 6.88 0.01 14.03
C TYR A 86 7.76 0.28 15.27
N LYS A 87 7.22 0.03 16.47
CA LYS A 87 7.92 0.25 17.75
C LYS A 87 9.18 -0.63 17.92
N ARG A 88 9.23 -1.79 17.27
CA ARG A 88 10.37 -2.72 17.33
C ARG A 88 11.43 -2.45 16.24
N ILE A 89 11.17 -1.53 15.31
CA ILE A 89 12.14 -1.17 14.27
C ILE A 89 13.22 -0.25 14.88
N PRO A 90 14.52 -0.61 14.73
CA PRO A 90 15.63 0.24 15.19
C PRO A 90 15.53 1.65 14.62
N ILE A 91 15.90 2.69 15.39
CA ILE A 91 15.81 4.10 14.97
C ILE A 91 16.44 4.31 13.59
N TRP A 92 17.61 3.72 13.34
CA TRP A 92 18.34 3.81 12.06
C TRP A 92 17.61 3.21 10.87
N TRP A 93 16.63 2.31 11.06
CA TRP A 93 15.85 1.69 9.97
C TRP A 93 14.45 2.28 9.83
N ARG A 94 14.05 3.21 10.71
CA ARG A 94 12.72 3.82 10.67
C ARG A 94 12.46 4.63 9.39
N TRP A 95 13.49 5.20 8.76
CA TRP A 95 13.32 5.92 7.49
C TRP A 95 12.78 5.00 6.39
N TYR A 96 13.18 3.73 6.37
CA TYR A 96 12.72 2.76 5.38
C TYR A 96 11.22 2.47 5.52
N TYR A 97 10.71 2.44 6.75
CA TYR A 97 9.28 2.34 7.01
C TYR A 97 8.51 3.51 6.37
N TRP A 98 9.00 4.75 6.51
CA TRP A 98 8.38 5.92 5.88
C TRP A 98 8.58 5.98 4.36
N ALA A 99 9.62 5.35 3.82
CA ALA A 99 9.86 5.25 2.38
C ALA A 99 9.08 4.10 1.70
N ASN A 100 8.45 3.22 2.49
CA ASN A 100 7.79 2.02 2.00
C ASN A 100 6.32 2.28 1.64
N PRO A 101 5.89 2.13 0.37
CA PRO A 101 4.51 2.39 -0.04
C PRO A 101 3.49 1.42 0.59
N ILE A 102 3.92 0.18 0.90
CA ILE A 102 3.05 -0.80 1.57
C ILE A 102 2.73 -0.38 3.00
N ALA A 103 3.72 0.22 3.69
CA ALA A 103 3.51 0.72 5.05
C ALA A 103 2.41 1.79 5.11
N TRP A 104 2.41 2.73 4.14
CA TRP A 104 1.37 3.77 4.03
C TRP A 104 0.01 3.24 3.59
N THR A 105 -0.01 2.22 2.74
CA THR A 105 -1.25 1.54 2.34
C THR A 105 -1.91 0.89 3.55
N LEU A 106 -1.17 0.07 4.28
CA LEU A 106 -1.66 -0.53 5.53
C LEU A 106 -2.04 0.56 6.53
N TYR A 107 -1.28 1.67 6.52
CA TYR A 107 -1.58 2.83 7.33
C TYR A 107 -2.99 3.36 7.10
N GLY A 108 -3.28 3.66 5.84
CA GLY A 108 -4.57 4.15 5.38
C GLY A 108 -5.70 3.17 5.58
N LEU A 109 -5.50 1.90 5.25
CA LEU A 109 -6.53 0.86 5.37
C LEU A 109 -6.95 0.65 6.83
N LEU A 110 -6.01 0.41 7.74
CA LEU A 110 -6.33 0.20 9.16
C LEU A 110 -6.97 1.45 9.78
N THR A 111 -6.44 2.63 9.47
CA THR A 111 -6.96 3.89 10.00
C THR A 111 -8.38 4.17 9.46
N SER A 112 -8.63 3.93 8.17
CA SER A 112 -9.95 4.16 7.55
C SER A 112 -11.04 3.23 8.07
N GLN A 113 -10.72 1.94 8.27
CA GLN A 113 -11.72 0.95 8.69
C GLN A 113 -11.97 1.00 10.21
N TYR A 114 -10.90 1.10 11.00
CA TYR A 114 -10.95 0.89 12.44
C TYR A 114 -10.68 2.13 13.29
N GLY A 115 -10.18 3.22 12.72
CA GLY A 115 -9.76 4.32 13.58
C GLY A 115 -10.94 5.01 14.30
N ASN A 116 -12.16 4.93 13.73
CA ASN A 116 -13.39 5.46 14.34
C ASN A 116 -14.21 4.36 15.03
N ASP A 117 -13.71 3.13 15.03
CA ASP A 117 -14.37 2.01 15.66
C ASP A 117 -13.95 1.95 17.14
N ASN A 118 -14.91 2.26 18.01
CA ASN A 118 -14.78 2.10 19.46
C ASN A 118 -15.25 0.70 19.91
N GLY A 119 -15.50 -0.21 18.96
CA GLY A 119 -15.92 -1.57 19.21
C GLY A 119 -14.94 -2.29 20.16
N PRO A 120 -15.45 -2.99 21.19
CA PRO A 120 -14.60 -3.75 22.08
C PRO A 120 -14.02 -4.96 21.34
N MET A 121 -12.70 -5.02 21.17
CA MET A 121 -12.04 -6.22 20.67
C MET A 121 -11.72 -7.14 21.85
N LYS A 122 -12.16 -8.40 21.79
CA LYS A 122 -11.67 -9.44 22.69
C LYS A 122 -10.27 -9.84 22.26
N LEU A 123 -9.26 -9.40 23.00
CA LEU A 123 -7.93 -10.02 22.92
C LEU A 123 -8.03 -11.47 23.39
N SER A 124 -7.20 -12.35 22.80
CA SER A 124 -7.13 -13.77 23.17
C SER A 124 -6.69 -14.02 24.64
N ASP A 125 -6.37 -12.95 25.38
CA ASP A 125 -5.91 -12.94 26.77
C ASP A 125 -7.03 -12.71 27.80
N GLY A 126 -8.29 -12.90 27.39
CA GLY A 126 -9.41 -13.18 28.30
C GLY A 126 -10.10 -11.99 28.99
N ASP A 127 -9.40 -10.93 29.40
CA ASP A 127 -9.99 -9.95 30.35
C ASP A 127 -9.90 -8.45 30.00
N SER A 128 -9.33 -8.07 28.84
CA SER A 128 -9.24 -6.66 28.45
C SER A 128 -10.02 -6.34 27.18
N LEU A 129 -11.24 -5.79 27.35
CA LEU A 129 -12.05 -5.15 26.30
C LEU A 129 -11.43 -3.80 25.92
N LEU A 130 -10.27 -3.80 25.26
CA LEU A 130 -9.66 -2.57 24.78
C LEU A 130 -10.29 -2.18 23.43
N PRO A 131 -10.64 -0.90 23.23
CA PRO A 131 -11.15 -0.43 21.96
C PRO A 131 -10.07 -0.60 20.89
N VAL A 132 -10.47 -1.01 19.68
CA VAL A 132 -9.58 -1.25 18.52
C VAL A 132 -8.62 -0.10 18.29
N LYS A 133 -9.14 1.12 18.44
CA LYS A 133 -8.38 2.36 18.32
C LYS A 133 -7.21 2.45 19.30
N GLN A 134 -7.36 1.97 20.52
CA GLN A 134 -6.33 2.01 21.55
C GLN A 134 -5.28 0.92 21.31
N VAL A 135 -5.68 -0.27 20.86
CA VAL A 135 -4.78 -1.33 20.38
C VAL A 135 -3.97 -0.86 19.17
N LEU A 136 -4.59 -0.25 18.16
CA LEU A 136 -3.89 0.31 16.99
C LEU A 136 -2.93 1.45 17.38
N ARG A 137 -3.29 2.27 18.36
CA ARG A 137 -2.46 3.38 18.83
C ARG A 137 -1.31 2.92 19.71
N GLU A 138 -1.52 1.92 20.56
CA GLU A 138 -0.50 1.41 21.49
C GLU A 138 0.41 0.35 20.87
N LEU A 139 -0.09 -0.52 19.98
CA LEU A 139 0.75 -1.53 19.33
C LEU A 139 1.37 -1.04 18.03
N LEU A 140 0.62 -0.32 17.20
CA LEU A 140 1.08 0.10 15.87
C LEU A 140 1.46 1.59 15.79
N GLY A 141 1.07 2.42 16.75
CA GLY A 141 1.42 3.85 16.78
C GLY A 141 0.58 4.73 15.85
N TYR A 142 -0.56 4.22 15.38
CA TYR A 142 -1.36 4.90 14.36
C TYR A 142 -2.17 6.07 14.95
N ARG A 143 -2.05 7.24 14.32
CA ARG A 143 -2.84 8.45 14.57
C ARG A 143 -3.80 8.70 13.41
N HIS A 144 -5.08 8.84 13.74
CA HIS A 144 -6.16 9.06 12.78
C HIS A 144 -5.98 10.33 11.93
N ASP A 145 -5.35 11.35 12.50
CA ASP A 145 -5.05 12.64 11.84
C ASP A 145 -4.15 12.49 10.59
N PHE A 146 -3.48 11.35 10.41
CA PHE A 146 -2.58 11.08 9.28
C PHE A 146 -3.23 10.36 8.10
N LEU A 147 -4.53 10.07 8.13
CA LEU A 147 -5.20 9.36 7.03
C LEU A 147 -5.11 10.13 5.69
N GLY A 148 -5.29 11.45 5.71
CA GLY A 148 -5.08 12.30 4.54
C GLY A 148 -3.62 12.27 4.05
N VAL A 149 -2.65 12.31 4.97
CA VAL A 149 -1.22 12.24 4.64
C VAL A 149 -0.87 10.90 3.99
N ALA A 150 -1.40 9.80 4.51
CA ALA A 150 -1.23 8.48 3.90
C ALA A 150 -1.81 8.48 2.47
N GLY A 151 -2.98 9.08 2.27
CA GLY A 151 -3.55 9.24 0.92
C GLY A 151 -2.62 9.99 -0.04
N PHE A 152 -2.11 11.15 0.37
CA PHE A 152 -1.15 11.91 -0.44
C PHE A 152 0.15 11.16 -0.72
N MET A 153 0.67 10.42 0.28
CA MET A 153 1.89 9.64 0.13
C MET A 153 1.74 8.53 -0.91
N VAL A 154 0.66 7.74 -0.86
CA VAL A 154 0.45 6.65 -1.83
C VAL A 154 0.27 7.19 -3.25
N VAL A 155 -0.43 8.32 -3.42
CA VAL A 155 -0.50 9.02 -4.72
C VAL A 155 0.89 9.48 -5.17
N GLY A 156 1.69 10.06 -4.26
CA GLY A 156 3.06 10.49 -4.52
C GLY A 156 3.95 9.34 -4.99
N PHE A 157 3.88 8.17 -4.36
CA PHE A 157 4.60 6.97 -4.80
C PHE A 157 4.16 6.51 -6.19
N CYS A 158 2.85 6.53 -6.50
CA CYS A 158 2.37 6.19 -7.83
C CYS A 158 2.96 7.12 -8.91
N VAL A 159 2.93 8.43 -8.67
CA VAL A 159 3.52 9.42 -9.59
C VAL A 159 5.03 9.21 -9.71
N PHE A 160 5.72 8.97 -8.60
CA PHE A 160 7.17 8.70 -8.59
C PHE A 160 7.54 7.49 -9.46
N PHE A 161 6.88 6.35 -9.28
CA PHE A 161 7.13 5.16 -10.11
C PHE A 161 6.76 5.39 -11.58
N ALA A 162 5.65 6.10 -11.85
CA ALA A 162 5.26 6.45 -13.21
C ALA A 162 6.31 7.33 -13.92
N LEU A 163 6.87 8.31 -13.20
CA LEU A 163 7.93 9.19 -13.72
C LEU A 163 9.22 8.42 -14.00
N ILE A 164 9.63 7.52 -13.10
CA ILE A 164 10.82 6.69 -13.34
C ILE A 164 10.64 5.80 -14.57
N PHE A 165 9.48 5.14 -14.70
CA PHE A 165 9.18 4.34 -15.87
C PHE A 165 9.20 5.17 -17.17
N ALA A 166 8.61 6.38 -17.15
CA ALA A 166 8.65 7.29 -18.29
C ALA A 166 10.09 7.71 -18.65
N CYS A 167 10.92 8.02 -17.64
CA CYS A 167 12.34 8.34 -17.83
C CYS A 167 13.13 7.14 -18.37
N ALA A 168 12.89 5.94 -17.86
CA ALA A 168 13.55 4.71 -18.30
C ALA A 168 13.29 4.46 -19.79
N ILE A 169 12.03 4.53 -20.23
CA ILE A 169 11.68 4.39 -21.65
C ILE A 169 12.37 5.46 -22.50
N LYS A 170 12.39 6.72 -22.04
CA LYS A 170 13.04 7.82 -22.77
C LYS A 170 14.55 7.58 -22.93
N SER A 171 15.22 7.12 -21.88
CA SER A 171 16.67 6.82 -21.89
C SER A 171 17.02 5.66 -22.83
N PHE A 172 16.26 4.56 -22.78
CA PHE A 172 16.50 3.41 -23.67
C PHE A 172 16.21 3.72 -25.14
N ASN A 173 15.20 4.55 -25.42
CA ASN A 173 14.92 4.98 -26.79
C ASN A 173 16.02 5.91 -27.35
N PHE A 174 16.70 6.66 -26.48
CA PHE A 174 17.84 7.49 -26.85
C PHE A 174 19.11 6.68 -27.14
N GLN A 175 19.35 5.59 -26.40
CA GLN A 175 20.49 4.67 -26.63
C GLN A 175 20.39 3.86 -27.94
N ARG A 176 19.21 3.82 -28.57
CA ARG A 176 18.94 3.05 -29.79
C ARG A 176 18.93 3.91 -31.08
N ARG A 177 19.18 5.22 -30.97
CA ARG A 177 19.41 6.14 -32.09
C ARG A 177 20.90 6.37 -32.29
#